data_AF-A0A4Y9IMT7-F1
#
_entry.id   AF-A0A4Y9IMT7-F1
#
_cell.length_a   1.000
_cell.length_b   1.000
_cell.length_c   1.000
_cell.angle_alpha   90.00
_cell.angle_beta   90.00
_cell.angle_gamma   90.00
#
_symmetry.space_group_name_H-M   'P 1'
#
loop_
_entity.id
_entity.type
_entity.pdbx_description
1 polymer ?
#
loop_
_entity_poly.entity_id
_entity_poly.type
_entity_poly.pdbx_seq_one_letter_code
_entity_poly.pdbx_strand_id
1 'polypeptide(L)'
;MGRRILFTILMFVSLGSFGQEKMALRTDEANVYFKEAEVAAKKSKNLWGKNIFGPIMLINPATKEIYANVQDSLGELKQDNHIYTGIFSKKENIANTSIRWNGTDWATVMLPLPENKYDRISLLLHERFHVVQPKLGFSQSNGNCAHLDSKDGRIYLRLELEALKKAVSASTTSQINEHMTNVFIFRKYRQSLFPGADIEENKLEINEGLAEYTGEASCGRPEKQKGEHFVKNIDRSMKNPTFVRSFAYQTIPAYGYLLDKRKQGWNRSINDNTNLSNFLIDAFQVKIPSNLKDVVNQIADSYNGTEITNEEIIREEKNQKLIVEYKSKFIEQPHFEIRLKKMRINFDPRNIMPLENKGTVYPNVRVIDEWGTLTVTDGALVSSDWKTITITNPTNMDGYKLSGNGWTLELNKGYSVVITNGNFGLKKD
;
A
#
# COMPACT_ATOMS: atom_id res chain seq x y z
N MET A 1 -9.25 12.67 22.32
CA MET A 1 -8.22 11.61 22.15
C MET A 1 -8.45 10.94 20.80
N GLY A 2 -7.65 11.30 19.78
CA GLY A 2 -7.77 10.70 18.46
C GLY A 2 -7.43 9.21 18.52
N ARG A 3 -8.34 8.34 18.07
CA ARG A 3 -8.08 6.92 17.88
C ARG A 3 -6.94 6.77 16.86
N ARG A 4 -5.79 6.25 17.29
CA ARG A 4 -4.75 5.77 16.37
C ARG A 4 -5.27 4.47 15.74
N ILE A 5 -5.77 4.56 14.51
CA ILE A 5 -6.07 3.38 13.70
C ILE A 5 -4.72 2.94 13.11
N LEU A 6 -4.21 1.79 13.58
CA LEU A 6 -3.00 1.19 13.03
C LEU A 6 -3.39 0.49 11.72
N PHE A 7 -2.96 1.02 10.59
CA PHE A 7 -3.15 0.38 9.29
C PHE A 7 -1.93 -0.48 8.97
N THR A 8 -2.16 -1.71 8.55
CA THR A 8 -1.10 -2.61 8.07
C THR A 8 -1.25 -2.74 6.56
N ILE A 9 -0.20 -2.38 5.81
CA ILE A 9 -0.24 -2.35 4.35
C ILE A 9 0.61 -3.49 3.83
N LEU A 10 -0.01 -4.37 3.05
CA LEU A 10 0.68 -5.45 2.36
C LEU A 10 1.35 -4.91 1.09
N MET A 11 2.68 -4.86 1.10
CA MET A 11 3.44 -5.15 -0.11
C MET A 11 3.52 -6.66 -0.30
N PHE A 12 2.72 -7.19 -1.23
CA PHE A 12 2.91 -8.56 -1.71
C PHE A 12 3.67 -8.58 -3.03
N VAL A 13 4.85 -9.19 -2.96
CA VAL A 13 5.48 -9.96 -4.04
C VAL A 13 4.43 -10.90 -4.60
N SER A 14 4.37 -11.03 -5.93
CA SER A 14 3.52 -12.00 -6.62
C SER A 14 3.73 -13.39 -6.02
N LEU A 15 2.75 -13.87 -5.25
CA LEU A 15 2.67 -15.27 -4.88
C LEU A 15 2.26 -16.01 -6.15
N GLY A 16 3.23 -16.61 -6.83
CA GLY A 16 2.92 -17.74 -7.69
C GLY A 16 2.27 -18.81 -6.83
N SER A 17 1.07 -19.25 -7.22
CA SER A 17 0.46 -20.46 -6.64
C SER A 17 1.41 -21.63 -6.88
N PHE A 18 2.16 -22.01 -5.85
CA PHE A 18 2.74 -23.33 -5.74
C PHE A 18 2.50 -23.82 -4.32
N GLY A 19 1.67 -24.87 -4.22
CA GLY A 19 1.62 -25.73 -3.06
C GLY A 19 2.97 -26.43 -2.90
N GLN A 20 3.87 -25.78 -2.21
CA GLN A 20 5.03 -26.39 -1.56
C GLN A 20 5.10 -25.77 -0.17
N GLU A 21 5.14 -26.60 0.88
CA GLU A 21 5.69 -26.18 2.16
C GLU A 21 7.11 -25.68 1.90
N LYS A 22 7.29 -24.37 1.65
CA LYS A 22 8.63 -23.77 1.70
C LYS A 22 9.12 -24.03 3.13
N MET A 23 10.20 -24.81 3.25
CA MET A 23 10.91 -25.04 4.51
C MET A 23 11.06 -23.72 5.28
N ALA A 24 10.95 -23.80 6.61
CA ALA A 24 11.22 -22.67 7.49
C ALA A 24 12.52 -21.97 7.09
N LEU A 25 12.50 -20.64 7.08
CA LEU A 25 13.66 -19.83 6.73
C LEU A 25 14.81 -20.19 7.67
N ARG A 26 15.97 -20.57 7.13
CA ARG A 26 17.11 -20.89 7.99
C ARG A 26 17.61 -19.62 8.68
N THR A 27 18.02 -19.72 9.94
CA THR A 27 18.47 -18.56 10.74
C THR A 27 19.69 -17.86 10.13
N ASP A 28 20.60 -18.61 9.50
CA ASP A 28 21.72 -18.06 8.74
C ASP A 28 21.27 -17.24 7.53
N GLU A 29 20.20 -17.67 6.85
CA GLU A 29 19.65 -16.96 5.69
C GLU A 29 18.98 -15.65 6.12
N ALA A 30 18.20 -15.67 7.21
CA ALA A 30 17.64 -14.46 7.81
C ALA A 30 18.74 -13.47 8.23
N ASN A 31 19.83 -13.96 8.83
CA ASN A 31 20.99 -13.14 9.19
C ASN A 31 21.64 -12.47 7.96
N VAL A 32 21.77 -13.19 6.85
CA VAL A 32 22.26 -12.61 5.58
C VAL A 32 21.36 -11.45 5.15
N TYR A 33 20.04 -11.62 5.19
CA TYR A 33 19.10 -10.57 4.81
C TYR A 33 19.22 -9.31 5.69
N PHE A 34 19.40 -9.48 7.01
CA PHE A 34 19.62 -8.35 7.90
C PHE A 34 20.94 -7.62 7.63
N LYS A 35 22.02 -8.36 7.38
CA LYS A 35 23.33 -7.76 7.03
C LYS A 35 23.29 -7.02 5.70
N GLU A 36 22.58 -7.55 4.71
CA GLU A 36 22.36 -6.86 3.43
C GLU A 36 21.63 -5.52 3.62
N ALA A 37 20.56 -5.52 4.42
CA ALA A 37 19.83 -4.29 4.76
C ALA A 37 20.70 -3.31 5.56
N GLU A 38 21.49 -3.78 6.52
CA GLU A 38 22.41 -2.95 7.31
C GLU A 38 23.42 -2.20 6.44
N VAL A 39 24.06 -2.93 5.52
CA VAL A 39 25.05 -2.35 4.60
C VAL A 39 24.40 -1.34 3.68
N ALA A 40 23.24 -1.66 3.11
CA ALA A 40 22.49 -0.77 2.22
C ALA A 40 22.01 0.50 2.93
N ALA A 41 21.53 0.37 4.17
CA ALA A 41 21.03 1.49 4.98
C ALA A 41 22.10 2.57 5.25
N LYS A 42 23.40 2.27 5.16
CA LYS A 42 24.45 3.30 5.27
C LYS A 42 24.27 4.45 4.27
N LYS A 43 23.72 4.17 3.07
CA LYS A 43 23.41 5.18 2.05
C LYS A 43 22.28 6.12 2.47
N SER A 44 21.36 5.68 3.32
CA SER A 44 20.22 6.47 3.79
C SER A 44 20.65 7.73 4.56
N LYS A 45 21.84 7.74 5.18
CA LYS A 45 22.39 8.94 5.83
C LYS A 45 22.59 10.09 4.83
N ASN A 46 23.01 9.79 3.61
CA ASN A 46 23.17 10.78 2.55
C ASN A 46 21.84 11.22 1.95
N LEU A 47 20.76 10.47 2.17
CA LEU A 47 19.41 10.89 1.85
C LEU A 47 18.92 11.77 3.01
N TRP A 48 18.63 11.18 4.17
CA TRP A 48 17.82 11.80 5.22
C TRP A 48 18.61 12.47 6.34
N GLY A 49 19.95 12.51 6.26
CA GLY A 49 20.82 12.99 7.35
C GLY A 49 20.87 12.04 8.55
N LYS A 50 20.17 10.89 8.49
CA LYS A 50 20.10 9.87 9.55
C LYS A 50 20.26 8.48 8.94
N ASN A 51 20.89 7.57 9.68
CA ASN A 51 20.88 6.15 9.32
C ASN A 51 19.52 5.56 9.74
N ILE A 52 18.81 4.94 8.80
CA ILE A 52 17.47 4.37 9.03
C ILE A 52 17.49 2.93 9.54
N PHE A 53 18.66 2.28 9.57
CA PHE A 53 18.79 0.91 10.07
C PHE A 53 18.38 0.82 11.54
N GLY A 54 17.83 -0.33 11.92
CA GLY A 54 17.29 -0.55 13.26
C GLY A 54 16.62 -1.91 13.36
N PRO A 55 15.73 -2.11 14.36
CA PRO A 55 15.03 -3.37 14.56
C PRO A 55 14.17 -3.76 13.35
N ILE A 56 14.35 -4.99 12.88
CA ILE A 56 13.60 -5.66 11.82
C ILE A 56 13.15 -7.03 12.35
N MET A 57 11.88 -7.34 12.11
CA MET A 57 11.26 -8.61 12.45
C MET A 57 10.65 -9.23 11.19
N LEU A 58 11.15 -10.40 10.79
CA LEU A 58 10.56 -11.21 9.74
C LEU A 58 9.60 -12.22 10.37
N ILE A 59 8.41 -12.37 9.80
CA ILE A 59 7.38 -13.25 10.36
C ILE A 59 6.86 -14.19 9.29
N ASN A 60 6.89 -15.50 9.56
CA ASN A 60 6.20 -16.47 8.73
C ASN A 60 4.68 -16.40 9.03
N PRO A 61 3.82 -16.01 8.06
CA PRO A 61 2.40 -15.85 8.33
C PRO A 61 1.69 -17.16 8.68
N ALA A 62 2.19 -18.30 8.19
CA ALA A 62 1.63 -19.62 8.42
C ALA A 62 2.02 -20.19 9.78
N THR A 63 3.33 -20.23 10.08
CA THR A 63 3.85 -20.83 11.33
C THR A 63 3.89 -19.86 12.50
N LYS A 64 3.77 -18.55 12.24
CA LYS A 64 3.99 -17.44 13.19
C LYS A 64 5.42 -17.34 13.71
N GLU A 65 6.36 -18.07 13.14
CA GLU A 65 7.77 -17.95 13.51
C GLU A 65 8.31 -16.55 13.25
N ILE A 66 9.05 -16.04 14.22
CA ILE A 66 9.74 -14.76 14.19
C ILE A 66 11.23 -15.01 13.94
N TYR A 67 11.82 -14.16 13.10
CA TYR A 67 13.26 -13.99 12.94
C TYR A 67 13.57 -12.50 13.10
N ALA A 68 14.43 -12.12 14.03
CA ALA A 68 14.70 -10.73 14.37
C ALA A 68 16.21 -10.44 14.46
N ASN A 69 16.61 -9.24 14.05
CA ASN A 69 18.02 -8.83 14.03
C ASN A 69 18.55 -8.31 15.37
N VAL A 70 17.67 -8.06 16.35
CA VAL A 70 18.01 -7.56 17.69
C VAL A 70 17.12 -8.25 18.73
N GLN A 71 17.51 -8.15 20.01
CA GLN A 71 16.66 -8.60 21.12
C GLN A 71 15.51 -7.60 21.35
N ASP A 72 14.33 -8.10 21.71
CA ASP A 72 13.24 -7.23 22.17
C ASP A 72 13.50 -6.70 23.59
N SER A 73 12.93 -5.54 23.92
CA SER A 73 13.24 -4.86 25.18
C SER A 73 12.76 -5.61 26.43
N LEU A 74 11.80 -6.54 26.28
CA LEU A 74 11.29 -7.35 27.39
C LEU A 74 11.92 -8.76 27.45
N GLY A 75 12.76 -9.12 26.48
CA GLY A 75 13.54 -10.36 26.48
C GLY A 75 12.77 -11.63 26.15
N GLU A 76 11.64 -11.53 25.43
CA GLU A 76 10.81 -12.67 25.05
C GLU A 76 11.40 -13.49 23.89
N LEU A 77 12.13 -12.85 22.99
CA LEU A 77 12.83 -13.54 21.91
C LEU A 77 14.04 -14.29 22.45
N LYS A 78 14.34 -15.43 21.84
CA LYS A 78 15.49 -16.28 22.22
C LYS A 78 16.58 -16.11 21.20
N GLN A 79 17.81 -15.95 21.67
CA GLN A 79 18.96 -15.89 20.78
C GLN A 79 19.16 -17.23 20.08
N ASP A 80 19.33 -17.18 18.76
CA ASP A 80 19.66 -18.31 17.91
C ASP A 80 20.77 -17.86 16.95
N ASN A 81 22.01 -18.30 17.24
CA ASN A 81 23.23 -17.84 16.61
C ASN A 81 23.38 -16.31 16.65
N HIS A 82 23.28 -15.66 15.49
CA HIS A 82 23.47 -14.22 15.29
C HIS A 82 22.16 -13.43 15.26
N ILE A 83 21.02 -14.10 15.41
CA ILE A 83 19.69 -13.50 15.37
C ILE A 83 18.88 -13.94 16.57
N TYR A 84 17.62 -13.52 16.61
CA TYR A 84 16.68 -13.87 17.66
C TYR A 84 15.42 -14.49 17.05
N THR A 85 14.88 -15.52 17.69
CA THR A 85 13.72 -16.26 17.21
C THR A 85 12.64 -16.36 18.28
N GLY A 86 11.40 -16.58 17.84
CA GLY A 86 10.23 -16.68 18.72
C GLY A 86 8.96 -17.00 17.94
N ILE A 87 7.81 -16.92 18.61
CA ILE A 87 6.50 -17.15 18.00
C ILE A 87 5.65 -15.90 18.18
N PHE A 88 5.12 -15.39 17.08
CA PHE A 88 4.25 -14.22 17.07
C PHE A 88 2.87 -14.55 17.64
N SER A 89 2.30 -13.61 18.40
CA SER A 89 1.03 -13.81 19.11
C SER A 89 -0.12 -14.12 18.15
N LYS A 90 -0.92 -15.15 18.47
CA LYS A 90 -2.13 -15.50 17.70
C LYS A 90 -3.20 -14.39 17.70
N LYS A 91 -3.12 -13.43 18.62
CA LYS A 91 -4.11 -12.36 18.78
C LYS A 91 -3.84 -11.15 17.87
N GLU A 92 -2.69 -11.12 17.19
CA GLU A 92 -2.27 -10.00 16.34
C GLU A 92 -2.32 -10.39 14.85
N ASN A 93 -2.61 -9.40 14.00
CA ASN A 93 -2.46 -9.60 12.56
C ASN A 93 -0.98 -9.48 12.19
N ILE A 94 -0.55 -10.32 11.26
CA ILE A 94 0.77 -10.19 10.64
C ILE A 94 0.57 -9.42 9.35
N ALA A 95 1.30 -8.33 9.17
CA ALA A 95 1.45 -7.64 7.90
C ALA A 95 2.69 -6.73 7.94
N ASN A 96 3.07 -6.21 6.78
CA ASN A 96 4.23 -5.33 6.68
C ASN A 96 3.86 -3.94 7.22
N THR A 97 4.61 -3.45 8.20
CA THR A 97 4.40 -2.12 8.80
C THR A 97 5.48 -1.80 9.86
N SER A 98 5.34 -0.64 10.51
CA SER A 98 5.95 -0.36 11.81
C SER A 98 5.03 -0.73 12.98
N ILE A 99 5.46 -1.61 13.89
CA ILE A 99 4.73 -1.90 15.15
C ILE A 99 5.59 -1.68 16.39
N ARG A 100 4.95 -1.37 17.52
CA ARG A 100 5.58 -1.46 18.83
C ARG A 100 5.21 -2.79 19.47
N TRP A 101 6.18 -3.69 19.60
CA TRP A 101 6.00 -5.03 20.17
C TRP A 101 7.11 -5.33 21.18
N ASN A 102 6.71 -5.81 22.37
CA ASN A 102 7.58 -6.07 23.52
C ASN A 102 8.59 -4.94 23.80
N GLY A 103 8.09 -3.71 23.84
CA GLY A 103 8.87 -2.52 24.17
C GLY A 103 9.80 -2.00 23.04
N THR A 104 9.86 -2.68 21.91
CA THR A 104 10.70 -2.29 20.75
C THR A 104 9.84 -1.85 19.56
N ASP A 105 10.28 -0.82 18.83
CA ASP A 105 9.65 -0.37 17.59
C ASP A 105 10.27 -1.11 16.39
N TRP A 106 9.52 -2.06 15.84
CA TRP A 106 9.94 -2.97 14.78
C TRP A 106 9.48 -2.49 13.41
N ALA A 107 10.31 -2.68 12.39
CA ALA A 107 9.82 -2.87 11.04
C ALA A 107 9.48 -4.35 10.88
N THR A 108 8.20 -4.68 10.67
CA THR A 108 7.75 -6.05 10.44
C THR A 108 7.63 -6.33 8.96
N VAL A 109 8.13 -7.49 8.51
CA VAL A 109 8.01 -7.94 7.12
C VAL A 109 7.59 -9.40 7.08
N MET A 110 6.60 -9.72 6.25
CA MET A 110 6.13 -11.08 6.06
C MET A 110 7.06 -11.89 5.16
N LEU A 111 7.22 -13.16 5.51
CA LEU A 111 7.84 -14.16 4.66
C LEU A 111 6.82 -14.76 3.67
N PRO A 112 7.28 -15.25 2.50
CA PRO A 112 8.64 -15.16 1.99
C PRO A 112 8.99 -13.75 1.48
N LEU A 113 10.25 -13.35 1.64
CA LEU A 113 10.78 -12.12 1.04
C LEU A 113 10.95 -12.27 -0.48
N PRO A 114 11.06 -11.16 -1.24
CA PRO A 114 11.44 -11.22 -2.65
C PRO A 114 12.74 -12.02 -2.86
N GLU A 115 12.75 -12.87 -3.87
CA GLU A 115 13.94 -13.65 -4.25
C GLU A 115 15.04 -12.73 -4.81
N ASN A 116 14.64 -11.71 -5.59
CA ASN A 116 15.55 -10.67 -6.06
C ASN A 116 16.15 -9.89 -4.89
N LYS A 117 17.48 -9.85 -4.82
CA LYS A 117 18.24 -9.18 -3.75
C LYS A 117 17.86 -7.71 -3.58
N TYR A 118 17.76 -6.94 -4.66
CA TYR A 118 17.50 -5.51 -4.57
C TYR A 118 16.06 -5.23 -4.13
N ASP A 119 15.11 -6.00 -4.63
CA ASP A 119 13.70 -5.87 -4.23
C ASP A 119 13.52 -6.21 -2.75
N ARG A 120 14.21 -7.25 -2.27
CA ARG A 120 14.23 -7.64 -0.85
C ARG A 120 14.80 -6.54 0.03
N ILE A 121 15.97 -6.00 -0.33
CA ILE A 121 16.59 -4.92 0.44
C ILE A 121 15.71 -3.66 0.40
N SER A 122 15.14 -3.32 -0.77
CA SER A 122 14.22 -2.20 -0.95
C SER A 122 13.03 -2.32 0.01
N LEU A 123 12.37 -3.49 0.04
CA LEU A 123 11.27 -3.77 0.96
C LEU A 123 11.67 -3.63 2.43
N LEU A 124 12.81 -4.19 2.84
CA LEU A 124 13.28 -4.09 4.23
C LEU A 124 13.53 -2.62 4.61
N LEU A 125 14.11 -1.83 3.71
CA LEU A 125 14.41 -0.42 3.95
C LEU A 125 13.18 0.49 3.86
N HIS A 126 12.19 0.13 3.04
CA HIS A 126 10.86 0.74 3.00
C HIS A 126 10.20 0.64 4.38
N GLU A 127 10.11 -0.56 4.94
CA GLU A 127 9.48 -0.77 6.26
C GLU A 127 10.30 -0.12 7.39
N ARG A 128 11.63 -0.12 7.28
CA ARG A 128 12.50 0.65 8.18
C ARG A 128 12.23 2.15 8.11
N PHE A 129 11.91 2.69 6.92
CA PHE A 129 11.60 4.10 6.76
C PHE A 129 10.36 4.49 7.56
N HIS A 130 9.28 3.70 7.53
CA HIS A 130 8.08 3.98 8.32
C HIS A 130 8.36 4.11 9.82
N VAL A 131 9.30 3.33 10.38
CA VAL A 131 9.68 3.46 11.80
C VAL A 131 10.40 4.78 12.10
N VAL A 132 11.16 5.34 11.16
CA VAL A 132 11.91 6.60 11.34
C VAL A 132 11.17 7.83 10.81
N GLN A 133 10.16 7.65 9.97
CA GLN A 133 9.41 8.72 9.30
C GLN A 133 8.86 9.77 10.27
N PRO A 134 8.23 9.41 11.42
CA PRO A 134 7.85 10.40 12.43
C PRO A 134 9.05 11.16 13.04
N LYS A 135 10.20 10.49 13.18
CA LYS A 135 11.45 11.11 13.69
C LYS A 135 12.13 12.02 12.67
N LEU A 136 11.69 11.97 11.41
CA LEU A 136 12.06 12.89 10.35
C LEU A 136 11.06 14.06 10.22
N GLY A 137 10.01 14.06 11.04
CA GLY A 137 9.00 15.12 11.09
C GLY A 137 7.85 14.92 10.11
N PHE A 138 7.71 13.74 9.49
CA PHE A 138 6.58 13.43 8.60
C PHE A 138 5.49 12.68 9.37
N SER A 139 4.25 13.14 9.21
CA SER A 139 3.07 12.49 9.72
C SER A 139 2.69 11.33 8.81
N GLN A 140 2.27 10.22 9.42
CA GLN A 140 1.76 9.07 8.66
C GLN A 140 0.28 9.30 8.36
N SER A 141 -0.04 9.49 7.08
CA SER A 141 -1.41 9.69 6.61
C SER A 141 -1.61 9.00 5.26
N ASN A 142 -2.67 8.20 5.15
CA ASN A 142 -2.96 7.47 3.92
C ASN A 142 -3.58 8.33 2.81
N GLY A 143 -4.09 9.53 3.15
CA GLY A 143 -4.95 10.30 2.24
C GLY A 143 -6.23 9.54 1.83
N ASN A 144 -7.12 10.22 1.14
CA ASN A 144 -8.28 9.62 0.49
C ASN A 144 -8.24 9.90 -1.02
N CYS A 145 -7.64 8.99 -1.77
CA CYS A 145 -7.45 9.15 -3.22
C CYS A 145 -8.54 8.42 -4.04
N ALA A 146 -9.77 8.33 -3.53
CA ALA A 146 -10.86 7.57 -4.17
C ALA A 146 -11.15 8.01 -5.63
N HIS A 147 -10.84 9.25 -6.00
CA HIS A 147 -10.96 9.73 -7.38
C HIS A 147 -10.08 8.97 -8.38
N LEU A 148 -9.00 8.33 -7.92
CA LEU A 148 -8.15 7.45 -8.75
C LEU A 148 -8.83 6.13 -9.12
N ASP A 149 -10.04 5.87 -8.62
CA ASP A 149 -10.93 4.81 -9.11
C ASP A 149 -12.06 5.33 -9.99
N SER A 150 -12.10 6.62 -10.32
CA SER A 150 -12.96 7.10 -11.42
C SER A 150 -12.29 6.84 -12.76
N LYS A 151 -13.08 6.62 -13.83
CA LYS A 151 -12.54 6.45 -15.19
C LYS A 151 -11.52 7.52 -15.57
N ASP A 152 -11.88 8.80 -15.43
CA ASP A 152 -11.01 9.91 -15.82
C ASP A 152 -9.79 10.02 -14.90
N GLY A 153 -9.94 9.75 -13.59
CA GLY A 153 -8.82 9.65 -12.66
C GLY A 153 -7.81 8.57 -13.08
N ARG A 154 -8.29 7.41 -13.52
CA ARG A 154 -7.45 6.31 -14.03
C ARG A 154 -6.78 6.67 -15.35
N ILE A 155 -7.51 7.21 -16.32
CA ILE A 155 -6.96 7.61 -17.62
C ILE A 155 -5.78 8.57 -17.45
N TYR A 156 -5.98 9.67 -16.73
CA TYR A 156 -4.94 10.70 -16.64
C TYR A 156 -3.78 10.30 -15.71
N LEU A 157 -3.99 9.40 -14.74
CA LEU A 157 -2.89 8.82 -13.98
C LEU A 157 -2.06 7.87 -14.86
N ARG A 158 -2.70 7.06 -15.69
CA ARG A 158 -1.99 6.17 -16.62
C ARG A 158 -1.20 6.97 -17.66
N LEU A 159 -1.74 8.08 -18.15
CA LEU A 159 -0.99 9.00 -19.03
C LEU A 159 0.20 9.66 -18.32
N GLU A 160 0.02 10.08 -17.06
CA GLU A 160 1.10 10.56 -16.21
C GLU A 160 2.23 9.53 -16.10
N LEU A 161 1.88 8.27 -15.85
CA LEU A 161 2.83 7.16 -15.70
C LEU A 161 3.52 6.78 -17.02
N GLU A 162 2.83 6.81 -18.16
CA GLU A 162 3.45 6.65 -19.49
C GLU A 162 4.45 7.76 -19.80
N ALA A 163 4.11 9.01 -19.46
CA ALA A 163 5.04 10.12 -19.60
C ALA A 163 6.25 9.97 -18.68
N LEU A 164 6.05 9.46 -17.47
CA LEU A 164 7.12 9.22 -16.52
C LEU A 164 8.06 8.09 -16.99
N LYS A 165 7.53 7.02 -17.60
CA LYS A 165 8.34 5.98 -18.27
C LYS A 165 9.24 6.55 -19.36
N LYS A 166 8.71 7.45 -20.19
CA LYS A 166 9.50 8.11 -21.23
C LYS A 166 10.55 9.04 -20.65
N ALA A 167 10.24 9.78 -19.58
CA ALA A 167 11.22 10.59 -18.86
C ALA A 167 12.36 9.75 -18.26
N VAL A 168 12.05 8.61 -17.65
CA VAL A 168 13.03 7.67 -17.08
C VAL A 168 13.95 7.06 -18.16
N SER A 169 13.39 6.77 -19.34
CA SER A 169 14.10 6.15 -20.46
C SER A 169 14.83 7.15 -21.36
N ALA A 170 14.66 8.45 -21.14
CA ALA A 170 15.22 9.49 -22.00
C ALA A 170 16.75 9.59 -21.87
N SER A 171 17.42 9.76 -23.01
CA SER A 171 18.89 9.81 -23.10
C SER A 171 19.46 11.23 -22.93
N THR A 172 18.62 12.27 -23.04
CA THR A 172 19.05 13.67 -22.99
C THR A 172 18.24 14.48 -21.98
N THR A 173 18.87 15.49 -21.38
CA THR A 173 18.18 16.42 -20.46
C THR A 173 16.98 17.11 -21.12
N SER A 174 17.06 17.41 -22.42
CA SER A 174 15.93 18.03 -23.15
C SER A 174 14.72 17.10 -23.19
N GLN A 175 14.92 15.82 -23.55
CA GLN A 175 13.86 14.82 -23.56
C GLN A 175 13.30 14.54 -22.16
N ILE A 176 14.17 14.49 -21.14
CA ILE A 176 13.74 14.37 -19.75
C ILE A 176 12.81 15.53 -19.38
N ASN A 177 13.22 16.77 -19.65
CA ASN A 177 12.42 17.96 -19.32
C ASN A 177 11.10 18.01 -20.11
N GLU A 178 11.10 17.61 -21.37
CA GLU A 178 9.88 17.51 -22.20
C GLU A 178 8.88 16.51 -21.61
N HIS A 179 9.33 15.29 -21.33
CA HIS A 179 8.46 14.27 -20.75
C HIS A 179 8.01 14.65 -19.33
N MET A 180 8.89 15.21 -18.50
CA MET A 180 8.52 15.72 -17.18
C MET A 180 7.49 16.86 -17.24
N THR A 181 7.55 17.72 -18.25
CA THR A 181 6.51 18.74 -18.48
C THR A 181 5.17 18.08 -18.74
N ASN A 182 5.13 17.08 -19.62
CA ASN A 182 3.92 16.33 -19.96
C ASN A 182 3.36 15.53 -18.77
N VAL A 183 4.23 14.93 -17.95
CA VAL A 183 3.86 14.29 -16.68
C VAL A 183 3.03 15.23 -15.81
N PHE A 184 3.53 16.46 -15.57
CA PHE A 184 2.81 17.41 -14.72
C PHE A 184 1.60 18.05 -15.39
N ILE A 185 1.55 18.12 -16.72
CA ILE A 185 0.33 18.50 -17.45
C ILE A 185 -0.78 17.48 -17.19
N PHE A 186 -0.51 16.18 -17.35
CA PHE A 186 -1.50 15.13 -17.06
C PHE A 186 -1.92 15.14 -15.59
N ARG A 187 -0.96 15.25 -14.66
CA ARG A 187 -1.24 15.34 -13.22
C ARG A 187 -2.11 16.54 -12.87
N LYS A 188 -1.75 17.75 -13.34
CA LYS A 188 -2.50 18.97 -13.02
C LYS A 188 -3.88 18.98 -13.67
N TYR A 189 -4.02 18.46 -14.88
CA TYR A 189 -5.34 18.30 -15.48
C TYR A 189 -6.21 17.32 -14.68
N ARG A 190 -5.69 16.15 -14.33
CA ARG A 190 -6.37 15.18 -13.45
C ARG A 190 -6.80 15.81 -12.13
N GLN A 191 -5.90 16.49 -11.43
CA GLN A 191 -6.21 17.14 -10.16
C GLN A 191 -7.26 18.26 -10.32
N SER A 192 -7.31 18.94 -11.47
CA SER A 192 -8.33 19.96 -11.72
C SER A 192 -9.75 19.41 -11.86
N LEU A 193 -9.90 18.12 -12.19
CA LEU A 193 -11.20 17.44 -12.25
C LEU A 193 -11.73 17.03 -10.87
N PHE A 194 -10.87 16.96 -9.85
CA PHE A 194 -11.20 16.42 -8.53
C PHE A 194 -10.71 17.36 -7.42
N PRO A 195 -11.59 18.21 -6.87
CA PRO A 195 -11.22 19.14 -5.80
C PRO A 195 -10.57 18.42 -4.60
N GLY A 196 -9.40 18.90 -4.17
CA GLY A 196 -8.64 18.33 -3.04
C GLY A 196 -7.76 17.12 -3.40
N ALA A 197 -7.79 16.64 -4.66
CA ALA A 197 -6.94 15.54 -5.11
C ALA A 197 -5.45 15.81 -4.91
N ASP A 198 -5.00 17.05 -5.12
CA ASP A 198 -3.62 17.46 -4.89
C ASP A 198 -3.18 17.30 -3.44
N ILE A 199 -4.07 17.57 -2.48
CA ILE A 199 -3.82 17.41 -1.04
C ILE A 199 -3.84 15.94 -0.65
N GLU A 200 -4.85 15.18 -1.08
CA GLU A 200 -5.02 13.78 -0.70
C GLU A 200 -3.95 12.87 -1.31
N GLU A 201 -3.59 13.09 -2.57
CA GLU A 201 -2.47 12.38 -3.20
C GLU A 201 -1.15 12.69 -2.50
N ASN A 202 -0.90 13.95 -2.16
CA ASN A 202 0.34 14.36 -1.50
C ASN A 202 0.52 13.69 -0.14
N LYS A 203 -0.57 13.49 0.62
CA LYS A 203 -0.51 12.74 1.89
C LYS A 203 0.00 11.31 1.66
N LEU A 204 -0.54 10.61 0.66
CA LEU A 204 -0.09 9.25 0.36
C LEU A 204 1.33 9.23 -0.21
N GLU A 205 1.70 10.19 -1.06
CA GLU A 205 3.06 10.31 -1.60
C GLU A 205 4.10 10.60 -0.51
N ILE A 206 3.78 11.42 0.50
CA ILE A 206 4.62 11.61 1.69
C ILE A 206 4.70 10.32 2.51
N ASN A 207 3.58 9.62 2.69
CA ASN A 207 3.50 8.45 3.55
C ASN A 207 4.21 7.22 2.93
N GLU A 208 3.76 6.80 1.75
CA GLU A 208 4.20 5.60 1.05
C GLU A 208 5.28 5.90 0.00
N GLY A 209 5.13 7.00 -0.74
CA GLY A 209 6.04 7.33 -1.83
C GLY A 209 7.48 7.60 -1.36
N LEU A 210 7.64 8.33 -0.26
CA LEU A 210 8.97 8.57 0.35
C LEU A 210 9.57 7.29 0.96
N ALA A 211 8.74 6.40 1.49
CA ALA A 211 9.19 5.09 1.99
C ALA A 211 9.75 4.24 0.84
N GLU A 212 9.00 4.17 -0.26
CA GLU A 212 9.39 3.41 -1.45
C GLU A 212 10.64 3.99 -2.12
N TYR A 213 10.69 5.31 -2.28
CA TYR A 213 11.88 5.98 -2.81
C TYR A 213 13.10 5.71 -1.93
N THR A 214 12.95 5.72 -0.60
CA THR A 214 14.06 5.44 0.32
C THR A 214 14.59 4.03 0.14
N GLY A 215 13.71 3.05 -0.01
CA GLY A 215 14.06 1.67 -0.33
C GLY A 215 14.86 1.58 -1.63
N GLU A 216 14.31 2.09 -2.72
CA GLU A 216 14.91 2.01 -4.06
C GLU A 216 16.23 2.79 -4.18
N ALA A 217 16.33 3.97 -3.56
CA ALA A 217 17.55 4.77 -3.56
C ALA A 217 18.67 4.11 -2.74
N SER A 218 18.32 3.33 -1.72
CA SER A 218 19.28 2.73 -0.78
C SER A 218 19.65 1.28 -1.10
N CYS A 219 18.81 0.53 -1.83
CA CYS A 219 18.96 -0.91 -2.04
C CYS A 219 20.23 -1.33 -2.79
N GLY A 220 20.92 -0.37 -3.41
CA GLY A 220 22.19 -0.60 -4.09
C GLY A 220 22.06 -1.20 -5.48
N ARG A 221 20.86 -1.13 -6.09
CA ARG A 221 20.65 -1.51 -7.49
C ARG A 221 21.64 -0.77 -8.41
N PRO A 222 22.33 -1.47 -9.32
CA PRO A 222 23.26 -0.85 -10.26
C PRO A 222 22.58 0.23 -11.09
N GLU A 223 23.26 1.34 -11.33
CA GLU A 223 22.69 2.51 -12.03
C GLU A 223 22.10 2.15 -13.40
N LYS A 224 22.78 1.28 -14.15
CA LYS A 224 22.33 0.79 -15.47
C LYS A 224 20.99 0.05 -15.43
N GLN A 225 20.60 -0.51 -14.27
CA GLN A 225 19.36 -1.28 -14.11
C GLN A 225 18.21 -0.47 -13.51
N LYS A 226 18.48 0.73 -12.96
CA LYS A 226 17.44 1.51 -12.25
C LYS A 226 16.34 1.99 -13.18
N GLY A 227 16.69 2.53 -14.34
CA GLY A 227 15.70 3.01 -15.31
C GLY A 227 14.75 1.89 -15.75
N GLU A 228 15.31 0.75 -16.16
CA GLU A 228 14.55 -0.45 -16.54
C GLU A 228 13.67 -0.97 -15.40
N HIS A 229 14.15 -0.94 -14.16
CA HIS A 229 13.37 -1.33 -12.98
C HIS A 229 12.12 -0.46 -12.80
N PHE A 230 12.26 0.87 -12.85
CA PHE A 230 11.13 1.78 -12.72
C PHE A 230 10.14 1.62 -13.87
N VAL A 231 10.61 1.49 -15.12
CA VAL A 231 9.74 1.24 -16.28
C VAL A 231 8.94 -0.04 -16.09
N LYS A 232 9.61 -1.14 -15.72
CA LYS A 232 8.96 -2.45 -15.50
C LYS A 232 7.94 -2.41 -14.35
N ASN A 233 8.22 -1.67 -13.29
CA ASN A 233 7.28 -1.52 -12.17
C ASN A 233 6.07 -0.69 -12.56
N ILE A 234 6.27 0.40 -13.31
CA ILE A 234 5.16 1.19 -13.88
C ILE A 234 4.30 0.31 -14.79
N ASP A 235 4.89 -0.42 -15.73
CA ASP A 235 4.16 -1.33 -16.65
C ASP A 235 3.33 -2.36 -15.91
N ARG A 236 3.87 -2.92 -14.82
CA ARG A 236 3.15 -3.87 -13.97
C ARG A 236 1.97 -3.19 -13.27
N SER A 237 2.19 -1.98 -12.76
CA SER A 237 1.17 -1.23 -12.01
C SER A 237 -0.02 -0.81 -12.88
N MET A 238 0.16 -0.61 -14.19
CA MET A 238 -0.92 -0.29 -15.12
C MET A 238 -2.05 -1.33 -15.13
N LYS A 239 -1.74 -2.57 -14.72
CA LYS A 239 -2.70 -3.68 -14.66
C LYS A 239 -3.43 -3.77 -13.31
N ASN A 240 -3.16 -2.87 -12.36
CA ASN A 240 -3.78 -2.91 -11.04
C ASN A 240 -5.29 -2.61 -11.11
N PRO A 241 -6.14 -3.39 -10.42
CA PRO A 241 -7.58 -3.15 -10.31
C PRO A 241 -7.99 -1.84 -9.63
N THR A 242 -7.10 -1.20 -8.87
CA THR A 242 -7.26 0.14 -8.30
C THR A 242 -5.89 0.82 -8.18
N PHE A 243 -5.87 2.16 -8.23
CA PHE A 243 -4.68 2.97 -8.00
C PHE A 243 -4.71 3.77 -6.68
N VAL A 244 -5.85 3.78 -5.98
CA VAL A 244 -6.14 4.65 -4.82
C VAL A 244 -5.06 4.59 -3.76
N ARG A 245 -4.47 3.41 -3.54
CA ARG A 245 -3.37 3.22 -2.58
C ARG A 245 -2.04 2.89 -3.23
N SER A 246 -2.01 2.58 -4.53
CA SER A 246 -0.82 2.00 -5.17
C SER A 246 -0.02 3.00 -6.02
N PHE A 247 -0.59 4.14 -6.40
CA PHE A 247 0.07 5.07 -7.33
C PHE A 247 1.37 5.65 -6.76
N ALA A 248 1.39 5.94 -5.45
CA ALA A 248 2.52 6.55 -4.77
C ALA A 248 3.80 5.70 -4.80
N TYR A 249 3.68 4.36 -4.85
CA TYR A 249 4.81 3.44 -5.00
C TYR A 249 5.46 3.51 -6.40
N GLN A 250 4.81 4.13 -7.38
CA GLN A 250 5.35 4.27 -8.73
C GLN A 250 5.80 5.70 -9.01
N THR A 251 5.07 6.69 -8.51
CA THR A 251 5.35 8.10 -8.78
C THR A 251 6.62 8.58 -8.09
N ILE A 252 6.61 8.70 -6.76
CA ILE A 252 7.71 9.30 -5.99
C ILE A 252 9.06 8.60 -6.20
N PRO A 253 9.17 7.25 -6.31
CA PRO A 253 10.45 6.61 -6.61
C PRO A 253 11.03 7.02 -7.97
N ALA A 254 10.21 7.06 -9.01
CA ALA A 254 10.65 7.46 -10.35
C ALA A 254 10.95 8.96 -10.43
N TYR A 255 10.13 9.81 -9.80
CA TYR A 255 10.42 11.24 -9.65
C TYR A 255 11.72 11.49 -8.90
N GLY A 256 11.92 10.81 -7.77
CA GLY A 256 13.10 10.93 -6.94
C GLY A 256 14.36 10.48 -7.69
N TYR A 257 14.28 9.39 -8.46
CA TYR A 257 15.38 8.95 -9.33
C TYR A 257 15.78 10.00 -10.38
N LEU A 258 14.80 10.62 -11.04
CA LEU A 258 15.06 11.69 -12.00
C LEU A 258 15.59 12.95 -11.31
N LEU A 259 15.04 13.28 -10.14
CA LEU A 259 15.39 14.47 -9.39
C LEU A 259 16.79 14.36 -8.75
N ASP A 260 17.22 13.17 -8.34
CA ASP A 260 18.55 12.95 -7.76
C ASP A 260 19.68 13.37 -8.71
N LYS A 261 19.47 13.25 -10.02
CA LYS A 261 20.42 13.68 -11.06
C LYS A 261 20.50 15.21 -11.20
N ARG A 262 19.48 15.94 -10.73
CA ARG A 262 19.34 17.39 -10.89
C ARG A 262 19.59 18.15 -9.58
N LYS A 263 19.11 17.62 -8.46
CA LYS A 263 19.12 18.26 -7.14
C LYS A 263 19.43 17.20 -6.07
N GLN A 264 20.68 16.80 -5.97
CA GLN A 264 21.12 15.80 -5.00
C GLN A 264 20.75 16.24 -3.57
N GLY A 265 20.09 15.35 -2.82
CA GLY A 265 19.67 15.63 -1.44
C GLY A 265 18.41 16.49 -1.32
N TRP A 266 17.61 16.60 -2.40
CA TRP A 266 16.31 17.28 -2.40
C TRP A 266 15.40 16.86 -1.25
N ASN A 267 15.49 15.59 -0.84
CA ASN A 267 14.67 15.00 0.20
C ASN A 267 14.96 15.59 1.61
N ARG A 268 16.08 16.31 1.81
CA ARG A 268 16.34 17.10 3.04
C ARG A 268 15.72 18.49 3.02
N SER A 269 15.25 18.95 1.86
CA SER A 269 14.62 20.26 1.69
C SER A 269 13.10 20.22 1.77
N ILE A 270 12.52 19.05 2.01
CA ILE A 270 11.08 18.84 2.16
C ILE A 270 10.73 18.52 3.61
N ASN A 271 9.46 18.75 3.96
CA ASN A 271 8.87 18.45 5.27
C ASN A 271 7.40 18.03 5.09
N ASP A 272 6.70 17.76 6.19
CA ASP A 272 5.31 17.28 6.21
C ASP A 272 4.30 18.18 5.48
N ASN A 273 4.60 19.48 5.40
CA ASN A 273 3.73 20.47 4.76
C ASN A 273 4.12 20.73 3.30
N THR A 274 5.16 20.07 2.79
CA THR A 274 5.60 20.27 1.41
C THR A 274 4.62 19.60 0.45
N ASN A 275 4.07 20.37 -0.49
CA ASN A 275 3.39 19.81 -1.65
C ASN A 275 4.45 19.31 -2.65
N LEU A 276 4.64 18.00 -2.72
CA LEU A 276 5.65 17.33 -3.54
C LEU A 276 5.45 17.62 -5.03
N SER A 277 4.20 17.73 -5.49
CA SER A 277 3.91 18.06 -6.89
C SER A 277 4.44 19.46 -7.25
N ASN A 278 4.17 20.46 -6.41
CA ASN A 278 4.68 21.82 -6.65
C ASN A 278 6.21 21.88 -6.53
N PHE A 279 6.77 21.21 -5.52
CA PHE A 279 8.23 21.12 -5.36
C PHE A 279 8.92 20.50 -6.59
N LEU A 280 8.34 19.45 -7.17
CA LEU A 280 8.87 18.82 -8.39
C LEU A 280 8.69 19.72 -9.62
N ILE A 281 7.54 20.36 -9.79
CA ILE A 281 7.30 21.33 -10.87
C ILE A 281 8.37 22.44 -10.85
N ASP A 282 8.65 22.99 -9.67
CA ASP A 282 9.69 24.01 -9.50
C ASP A 282 11.08 23.47 -9.82
N ALA A 283 11.41 22.27 -9.32
CA ALA A 283 12.71 21.65 -9.54
C ALA A 283 12.98 21.37 -11.03
N PHE A 284 11.98 20.90 -11.77
CA PHE A 284 12.07 20.66 -13.21
C PHE A 284 11.79 21.91 -14.06
N GLN A 285 11.46 23.06 -13.44
CA GLN A 285 11.10 24.32 -14.10
C GLN A 285 9.95 24.16 -15.10
N VAL A 286 8.96 23.35 -14.73
CA VAL A 286 7.83 23.03 -15.60
C VAL A 286 6.86 24.20 -15.64
N LYS A 287 6.50 24.63 -16.86
CA LYS A 287 5.48 25.64 -17.09
C LYS A 287 4.14 24.96 -17.33
N ILE A 288 3.21 25.10 -16.38
CA ILE A 288 1.87 24.56 -16.53
C ILE A 288 1.04 25.50 -17.41
N PRO A 289 0.52 25.05 -18.55
CA PRO A 289 -0.31 25.87 -19.43
C PRO A 289 -1.67 26.17 -18.78
N SER A 290 -2.26 27.32 -19.08
CA SER A 290 -3.60 27.67 -18.58
C SER A 290 -4.71 26.85 -19.26
N ASN A 291 -4.52 26.44 -20.51
CA ASN A 291 -5.45 25.63 -21.30
C ASN A 291 -5.15 24.13 -21.21
N LEU A 292 -5.08 23.60 -19.98
CA LEU A 292 -4.71 22.20 -19.70
C LEU A 292 -5.46 21.17 -20.56
N LYS A 293 -6.78 21.32 -20.71
CA LYS A 293 -7.62 20.36 -21.46
C LYS A 293 -7.18 20.22 -22.92
N ASP A 294 -6.94 21.33 -23.61
CA ASP A 294 -6.55 21.33 -25.01
C ASP A 294 -5.15 20.74 -25.19
N VAL A 295 -4.22 21.10 -24.30
CA VAL A 295 -2.86 20.56 -24.33
C VAL A 295 -2.86 19.06 -24.06
N VAL A 296 -3.62 18.58 -23.07
CA VAL A 296 -3.79 17.15 -22.78
C VAL A 296 -4.32 16.41 -24.02
N ASN A 297 -5.36 16.94 -24.68
CA ASN A 297 -5.89 16.33 -25.90
C ASN A 297 -4.85 16.25 -27.02
N GLN A 298 -4.00 17.27 -27.14
CA GLN A 298 -2.94 17.31 -28.16
C GLN A 298 -1.83 16.29 -27.89
N ILE A 299 -1.45 16.06 -26.63
CA ILE A 299 -0.30 15.22 -26.29
C ILE A 299 -0.68 13.78 -25.94
N ALA A 300 -1.93 13.48 -25.59
CA ALA A 300 -2.35 12.19 -25.03
C ALA A 300 -1.94 10.99 -25.90
N ASP A 301 -2.12 11.07 -27.22
CA ASP A 301 -1.78 9.96 -28.12
C ASP A 301 -0.28 9.69 -28.23
N SER A 302 0.57 10.68 -27.90
CA SER A 302 2.02 10.45 -27.74
C SER A 302 2.34 9.58 -26.51
N TYR A 303 1.36 9.29 -25.66
CA TYR A 303 1.48 8.49 -24.43
C TYR A 303 0.38 7.41 -24.35
N ASN A 304 -0.02 6.86 -25.50
CA ASN A 304 -1.02 5.78 -25.62
C ASN A 304 -2.44 6.21 -25.20
N GLY A 305 -2.79 7.49 -25.35
CA GLY A 305 -4.09 8.08 -25.01
C GLY A 305 -5.31 7.30 -25.51
N THR A 306 -5.35 7.01 -26.81
CA THR A 306 -6.44 6.24 -27.42
C THR A 306 -6.59 4.84 -26.81
N GLU A 307 -5.49 4.09 -26.65
CA GLU A 307 -5.52 2.73 -26.08
C GLU A 307 -5.95 2.73 -24.61
N ILE A 308 -5.33 3.59 -23.80
CA ILE A 308 -5.67 3.74 -22.37
C ILE A 308 -7.14 4.10 -22.21
N THR A 309 -7.65 5.03 -23.01
CA THR A 309 -9.06 5.46 -22.92
C THR A 309 -10.01 4.31 -23.21
N ASN A 310 -9.74 3.53 -24.26
CA ASN A 310 -10.58 2.38 -24.61
C ASN A 310 -10.58 1.30 -23.51
N GLU A 311 -9.40 0.98 -22.96
CA GLU A 311 -9.30 0.03 -21.85
C GLU A 311 -10.04 0.52 -20.60
N GLU A 312 -9.96 1.82 -20.29
CA GLU A 312 -10.62 2.39 -19.12
C GLU A 312 -12.14 2.51 -19.28
N ILE A 313 -12.65 2.65 -20.51
CA ILE A 313 -14.08 2.53 -20.82
C ILE A 313 -14.57 1.12 -20.51
N ILE A 314 -13.89 0.08 -21.02
CA ILE A 314 -14.25 -1.32 -20.77
C ILE A 314 -14.20 -1.65 -19.28
N ARG A 315 -13.16 -1.17 -18.59
CA ARG A 315 -13.01 -1.34 -17.15
C ARG A 315 -14.12 -0.64 -16.37
N GLU A 316 -14.51 0.57 -16.79
CA GLU A 316 -15.60 1.29 -16.16
C GLU A 316 -16.93 0.54 -16.28
N GLU A 317 -17.26 0.01 -17.47
CA GLU A 317 -18.46 -0.82 -17.66
C GLU A 317 -18.48 -2.05 -16.74
N LYS A 318 -17.33 -2.72 -16.57
CA LYS A 318 -17.20 -3.85 -15.63
C LYS A 318 -17.40 -3.40 -14.18
N ASN A 319 -16.80 -2.28 -13.78
CA ASN A 319 -16.93 -1.74 -12.44
C ASN A 319 -18.38 -1.36 -12.13
N GLN A 320 -19.11 -0.76 -13.06
CA GLN A 320 -20.52 -0.41 -12.86
C GLN A 320 -21.38 -1.66 -12.60
N LYS A 321 -21.12 -2.77 -13.29
CA LYS A 321 -21.80 -4.06 -13.02
C LYS A 321 -21.48 -4.58 -11.61
N LEU A 322 -20.22 -4.52 -11.19
CA LEU A 322 -19.81 -4.93 -9.85
C LEU A 322 -20.41 -4.04 -8.75
N ILE A 323 -20.56 -2.72 -8.98
CA ILE A 323 -21.23 -1.81 -8.03
C ILE A 323 -22.67 -2.27 -7.79
N VAL A 324 -23.41 -2.56 -8.87
CA VAL A 324 -24.81 -3.05 -8.76
C VAL A 324 -24.86 -4.38 -8.01
N GLU A 325 -23.98 -5.31 -8.33
CA GLU A 325 -23.89 -6.60 -7.64
C GLU A 325 -23.61 -6.44 -6.14
N TYR A 326 -22.62 -5.61 -5.76
CA TYR A 326 -22.26 -5.39 -4.37
C TYR A 326 -23.31 -4.61 -3.58
N LYS A 327 -24.02 -3.66 -4.20
CA LYS A 327 -25.18 -3.00 -3.57
C LYS A 327 -26.27 -4.00 -3.25
N SER A 328 -26.60 -4.88 -4.20
CA SER A 328 -27.55 -5.95 -3.98
C SER A 328 -27.11 -6.85 -2.82
N LYS A 329 -25.85 -7.34 -2.86
CA LYS A 329 -25.31 -8.31 -1.89
C LYS A 329 -25.16 -7.78 -0.46
N PHE A 330 -24.74 -6.51 -0.30
CA PHE A 330 -24.32 -5.97 1.01
C PHE A 330 -25.19 -4.84 1.55
N ILE A 331 -26.22 -4.40 0.82
CA ILE A 331 -27.06 -3.28 1.26
C ILE A 331 -28.55 -3.62 1.11
N GLU A 332 -28.96 -4.05 -0.09
CA GLU A 332 -30.39 -4.20 -0.43
C GLU A 332 -30.96 -5.53 0.05
N GLN A 333 -30.23 -6.63 -0.14
CA GLN A 333 -30.63 -7.94 0.34
C GLN A 333 -30.39 -8.08 1.85
N PRO A 334 -31.13 -8.96 2.54
CA PRO A 334 -30.84 -9.32 3.92
C PRO A 334 -29.38 -9.72 4.12
N HIS A 335 -28.73 -9.06 5.06
CA HIS A 335 -27.28 -9.16 5.25
C HIS A 335 -26.90 -9.19 6.74
N PHE A 336 -25.65 -9.55 7.00
CA PHE A 336 -25.08 -9.61 8.33
C PHE A 336 -24.23 -8.36 8.56
N GLU A 337 -24.74 -7.44 9.38
CA GLU A 337 -24.04 -6.23 9.78
C GLU A 337 -23.35 -6.43 11.14
N ILE A 338 -22.03 -6.22 11.19
CA ILE A 338 -21.23 -6.39 12.38
C ILE A 338 -20.59 -5.05 12.76
N ARG A 339 -20.82 -4.60 13.99
CA ARG A 339 -20.20 -3.37 14.51
C ARG A 339 -18.74 -3.59 14.90
N LEU A 340 -17.87 -2.80 14.31
CA LEU A 340 -16.43 -2.74 14.58
C LEU A 340 -16.19 -1.90 15.84
N LYS A 341 -15.43 -2.43 16.81
CA LYS A 341 -15.16 -1.79 18.11
C LYS A 341 -13.68 -1.49 18.30
N LYS A 342 -12.84 -2.53 18.32
CA LYS A 342 -11.38 -2.51 18.45
C LYS A 342 -10.76 -3.36 17.34
N MET A 343 -11.20 -3.10 16.12
CA MET A 343 -10.78 -3.85 14.95
C MET A 343 -9.26 -3.80 14.74
N ARG A 344 -8.71 -4.94 14.35
CA ARG A 344 -7.45 -5.09 13.64
C ARG A 344 -7.78 -5.74 12.30
N ILE A 345 -7.51 -5.04 11.20
CA ILE A 345 -7.89 -5.48 9.85
C ILE A 345 -6.65 -5.79 9.02
N ASN A 346 -6.74 -6.79 8.13
CA ASN A 346 -5.72 -7.15 7.14
C ASN A 346 -6.40 -7.44 5.80
N PHE A 347 -5.87 -6.90 4.69
CA PHE A 347 -6.47 -7.02 3.34
C PHE A 347 -5.43 -6.73 2.23
N ASP A 348 -5.74 -7.08 0.97
CA ASP A 348 -4.97 -6.64 -0.20
C ASP A 348 -5.45 -5.25 -0.68
N PRO A 349 -4.64 -4.19 -0.61
CA PRO A 349 -5.05 -2.85 -1.00
C PRO A 349 -5.21 -2.67 -2.53
N ARG A 350 -4.82 -3.65 -3.35
CA ARG A 350 -4.80 -3.56 -4.83
C ARG A 350 -6.08 -4.07 -5.49
N ASN A 351 -6.98 -4.70 -4.74
CA ASN A 351 -8.22 -5.26 -5.28
C ASN A 351 -9.47 -4.72 -4.59
N ILE A 352 -9.33 -3.75 -3.69
CA ILE A 352 -10.47 -3.09 -3.05
C ILE A 352 -11.27 -2.29 -4.06
N MET A 353 -12.54 -2.10 -3.78
CA MET A 353 -13.45 -1.37 -4.65
C MET A 353 -14.33 -0.41 -3.85
N PRO A 354 -14.18 0.92 -4.00
CA PRO A 354 -15.10 1.88 -3.42
C PRO A 354 -16.53 1.63 -3.90
N LEU A 355 -17.47 1.64 -2.97
CA LEU A 355 -18.90 1.52 -3.23
C LEU A 355 -19.58 2.86 -2.95
N GLU A 356 -19.31 3.83 -3.83
CA GLU A 356 -19.82 5.20 -3.74
C GLU A 356 -19.61 5.81 -2.34
N ASN A 357 -20.68 6.35 -1.73
CA ASN A 357 -20.65 6.93 -0.38
C ASN A 357 -20.99 5.91 0.74
N LYS A 358 -21.06 4.62 0.40
CA LYS A 358 -21.45 3.57 1.35
C LYS A 358 -20.26 2.96 2.07
N GLY A 359 -19.10 2.92 1.42
CA GLY A 359 -17.90 2.32 1.96
C GLY A 359 -16.98 1.76 0.89
N THR A 360 -16.22 0.74 1.27
CA THR A 360 -15.31 0.02 0.37
C THR A 360 -15.55 -1.47 0.50
N VAL A 361 -15.66 -2.16 -0.64
CA VAL A 361 -15.73 -3.61 -0.71
C VAL A 361 -14.31 -4.17 -0.71
N TYR A 362 -14.07 -5.11 0.19
CA TYR A 362 -12.82 -5.85 0.33
C TYR A 362 -13.05 -7.29 -0.13
N PRO A 363 -12.57 -7.69 -1.32
CA PRO A 363 -12.76 -9.05 -1.82
C PRO A 363 -12.20 -10.11 -0.86
N ASN A 364 -11.05 -9.82 -0.26
CA ASN A 364 -10.47 -10.61 0.81
C ASN A 364 -10.13 -9.70 1.99
N VAL A 365 -10.52 -10.13 3.20
CA VAL A 365 -10.25 -9.39 4.43
C VAL A 365 -10.27 -10.31 5.63
N ARG A 366 -9.37 -10.05 6.59
CA ARG A 366 -9.40 -10.65 7.91
C ARG A 366 -9.52 -9.58 8.98
N VAL A 367 -10.57 -9.68 9.81
CA VAL A 367 -10.84 -8.75 10.91
C VAL A 367 -10.74 -9.53 12.23
N ILE A 368 -9.91 -9.06 13.16
CA ILE A 368 -9.97 -9.46 14.56
C ILE A 368 -10.59 -8.30 15.35
N ASP A 369 -11.60 -8.57 16.15
CA ASP A 369 -12.21 -7.59 17.06
C ASP A 369 -12.59 -8.26 18.40
N GLU A 370 -13.23 -7.51 19.31
CA GLU A 370 -13.71 -8.02 20.60
C GLU A 370 -14.69 -9.20 20.44
N TRP A 371 -15.50 -9.18 19.38
CA TRP A 371 -16.48 -10.22 19.09
C TRP A 371 -15.88 -11.52 18.55
N GLY A 372 -14.65 -11.50 18.03
CA GLY A 372 -14.06 -12.69 17.40
C GLY A 372 -13.17 -12.39 16.19
N THR A 373 -13.05 -13.38 15.31
CA THR A 373 -12.26 -13.31 14.08
C THR A 373 -13.15 -13.60 12.86
N LEU A 374 -13.24 -12.66 11.94
CA LEU A 374 -13.87 -12.82 10.63
C LEU A 374 -12.79 -12.99 9.56
N THR A 375 -12.93 -14.01 8.72
CA THR A 375 -12.10 -14.22 7.52
C THR A 375 -13.01 -14.27 6.31
N VAL A 376 -12.73 -13.44 5.30
CA VAL A 376 -13.54 -13.28 4.09
C VAL A 376 -12.67 -13.52 2.87
N THR A 377 -13.21 -14.25 1.91
CA THR A 377 -12.62 -14.54 0.61
C THR A 377 -13.52 -14.16 -0.57
N ASP A 378 -14.79 -13.79 -0.32
CA ASP A 378 -15.76 -13.42 -1.36
C ASP A 378 -16.52 -12.10 -1.04
N GLY A 379 -15.77 -11.08 -0.62
CA GLY A 379 -16.28 -9.73 -0.45
C GLY A 379 -16.91 -9.44 0.92
N ALA A 380 -16.53 -8.30 1.49
CA ALA A 380 -17.21 -7.65 2.60
C ALA A 380 -17.21 -6.14 2.39
N LEU A 381 -18.31 -5.47 2.74
CA LEU A 381 -18.41 -4.02 2.68
C LEU A 381 -18.01 -3.43 4.04
N VAL A 382 -16.96 -2.61 4.09
CA VAL A 382 -16.65 -1.81 5.27
C VAL A 382 -17.16 -0.40 5.05
N SER A 383 -18.00 0.09 5.97
CA SER A 383 -18.53 1.45 5.98
C SER A 383 -17.44 2.53 5.90
N SER A 384 -17.75 3.68 5.28
CA SER A 384 -16.81 4.79 5.14
C SER A 384 -16.31 5.35 6.48
N ASP A 385 -17.11 5.24 7.56
CA ASP A 385 -16.73 5.67 8.90
C ASP A 385 -16.05 4.55 9.73
N TRP A 386 -15.80 3.40 9.10
CA TRP A 386 -15.15 2.23 9.67
C TRP A 386 -15.83 1.70 10.95
N LYS A 387 -17.14 1.93 11.10
CA LYS A 387 -17.91 1.44 12.26
C LYS A 387 -18.59 0.11 12.02
N THR A 388 -18.85 -0.25 10.77
CA THR A 388 -19.50 -1.51 10.42
C THR A 388 -18.77 -2.23 9.30
N ILE A 389 -18.85 -3.56 9.36
CA ILE A 389 -18.55 -4.46 8.26
C ILE A 389 -19.80 -5.28 7.96
N THR A 390 -20.14 -5.37 6.67
CA THR A 390 -21.31 -6.10 6.19
C THR A 390 -20.87 -7.27 5.30
N ILE A 391 -21.44 -8.43 5.58
CA ILE A 391 -21.25 -9.68 4.83
C ILE A 391 -22.61 -10.31 4.52
N THR A 392 -22.63 -11.35 3.69
CA THR A 392 -23.85 -12.12 3.46
C THR A 392 -24.30 -12.87 4.71
N ASN A 393 -25.59 -13.22 4.80
CA ASN A 393 -26.11 -13.99 5.93
C ASN A 393 -25.46 -15.39 6.03
N PRO A 394 -25.33 -15.94 7.25
CA PRO A 394 -24.76 -17.27 7.45
C PRO A 394 -25.61 -18.34 6.79
N THR A 395 -24.95 -19.33 6.18
CA THR A 395 -25.58 -20.57 5.70
C THR A 395 -25.40 -21.71 6.69
N ASN A 396 -24.42 -21.61 7.60
CA ASN A 396 -24.20 -22.56 8.68
C ASN A 396 -23.86 -21.85 9.99
N MET A 397 -24.39 -22.38 11.10
CA MET A 397 -24.13 -21.89 12.45
C MET A 397 -23.91 -23.08 13.38
N ASP A 398 -22.66 -23.29 13.79
CA ASP A 398 -22.24 -24.38 14.68
C ASP A 398 -21.53 -23.79 15.92
N GLY A 399 -22.29 -23.62 17.01
CA GLY A 399 -21.80 -23.03 18.26
C GLY A 399 -21.20 -21.64 18.05
N TYR A 400 -19.89 -21.53 18.27
CA TYR A 400 -19.14 -20.28 18.11
C TYR A 400 -18.54 -20.10 16.70
N LYS A 401 -18.85 -20.98 15.76
CA LYS A 401 -18.37 -20.89 14.37
C LYS A 401 -19.55 -20.69 13.42
N LEU A 402 -19.52 -19.59 12.69
CA LEU A 402 -20.51 -19.24 11.68
C LEU A 402 -19.81 -19.22 10.33
N SER A 403 -20.51 -19.60 9.27
CA SER A 403 -20.01 -19.46 7.91
C SER A 403 -21.12 -19.12 6.93
N GLY A 404 -20.72 -18.47 5.85
CA GLY A 404 -21.56 -18.16 4.70
C GLY A 404 -20.76 -18.30 3.41
N ASN A 405 -21.31 -17.79 2.31
CA ASN A 405 -20.61 -17.84 1.04
C ASN A 405 -19.34 -16.98 1.09
N GLY A 406 -18.19 -17.66 1.09
CA GLY A 406 -16.86 -17.05 1.09
C GLY A 406 -16.52 -16.26 2.36
N TRP A 407 -17.01 -16.67 3.52
CA TRP A 407 -16.54 -16.16 4.81
C TRP A 407 -16.74 -17.14 5.97
N THR A 408 -15.91 -17.00 6.99
CA THR A 408 -16.02 -17.69 8.29
C THR A 408 -15.84 -16.72 9.44
N LEU A 409 -16.61 -16.91 10.50
CA LEU A 409 -16.60 -16.10 11.71
C LEU A 409 -16.47 -17.00 12.94
N GLU A 410 -15.36 -16.88 13.65
CA GLU A 410 -15.14 -17.53 14.94
C GLU A 410 -15.42 -16.52 16.06
N LEU A 411 -16.50 -16.72 16.79
CA LEU A 411 -16.95 -15.87 17.89
C LEU A 411 -16.17 -16.14 19.18
N ASN A 412 -15.88 -15.06 19.91
CA ASN A 412 -15.45 -15.16 21.29
C ASN A 412 -16.64 -15.48 22.21
N LYS A 413 -16.38 -16.08 23.38
CA LYS A 413 -17.39 -16.29 24.42
C LYS A 413 -18.04 -14.96 24.85
N GLY A 414 -19.34 -14.98 25.12
CA GLY A 414 -20.11 -13.79 25.52
C GLY A 414 -20.63 -12.95 24.35
N TYR A 415 -20.66 -13.53 23.14
CA TYR A 415 -21.28 -12.94 21.97
C TYR A 415 -22.23 -13.93 21.32
N SER A 416 -23.38 -13.41 20.89
CA SER A 416 -24.45 -14.18 20.25
C SER A 416 -24.97 -13.47 18.99
N VAL A 417 -25.54 -14.25 18.09
CA VAL A 417 -26.19 -13.74 16.87
C VAL A 417 -27.59 -13.26 17.20
N VAL A 418 -27.97 -12.10 16.67
CA VAL A 418 -29.33 -11.56 16.73
C VAL A 418 -29.83 -11.25 15.34
N ILE A 419 -31.15 -11.28 15.14
CA ILE A 419 -31.78 -10.91 13.87
C ILE A 419 -32.66 -9.69 14.12
N THR A 420 -32.45 -8.62 13.37
CA THR A 420 -33.22 -7.38 13.45
C THR A 420 -33.63 -6.96 12.04
N ASN A 421 -34.94 -6.82 11.79
CA ASN A 421 -35.49 -6.44 10.48
C ASN A 421 -34.99 -7.33 9.31
N GLY A 422 -34.80 -8.63 9.55
CA GLY A 422 -34.29 -9.58 8.55
C GLY A 422 -32.77 -9.60 8.40
N ASN A 423 -32.05 -8.64 8.99
CA ASN A 423 -30.59 -8.61 8.99
C ASN A 423 -30.01 -9.29 10.22
N PHE A 424 -28.91 -10.00 10.03
CA PHE A 424 -28.14 -10.61 11.11
C PHE A 424 -27.24 -9.54 11.76
N GLY A 425 -26.99 -9.72 13.05
CA GLY A 425 -26.13 -8.85 13.85
C GLY A 425 -25.51 -9.60 15.02
N LEU A 426 -24.56 -8.96 15.71
CA LEU A 426 -23.95 -9.50 16.93
C LEU A 426 -24.38 -8.69 18.15
N LYS A 427 -24.73 -9.41 19.21
CA LYS A 427 -24.98 -8.86 20.55
C LYS A 427 -23.92 -9.41 21.51
N LYS A 428 -23.52 -8.58 22.48
CA LYS A 428 -22.75 -9.05 23.64
C LYS A 428 -23.74 -9.51 24.70
N ASP A 429 -23.55 -10.72 25.21
CA ASP A 429 -24.43 -11.35 26.21
C ASP A 429 -24.51 -10.54 27.51
#